data_AF-A0A519X1S8-F1
#
_entry.id   AF-A0A519X1S8-F1
#
_cell.length_a   1.000
_cell.length_b   1.000
_cell.length_c   1.000
_cell.angle_alpha   90.00
_cell.angle_beta   90.00
_cell.angle_gamma   90.00
#
_symmetry.space_group_name_H-M   'P 1'
#
loop_
_entity.id
_entity.type
_entity.pdbx_description
1 polymer ?
#
loop_
_entity_poly.entity_id
_entity_poly.type
_entity_poly.pdbx_seq_one_letter_code
_entity_poly.pdbx_strand_id
1 'polypeptide(L)'
;MSKALTPELDLCYLNLDSSKALYQLDVAQLVQEAIQNGEGTLADSGALAIDTGKFTGRSPKDRFIVCDHLTRNSVWWGDVNFKFDPQRFDSLQHKLTSHM
;
A
#
# COMPACT_ATOMS: atom_id res chain seq x y z
N MET A 1 3.97 -28.11 6.21
CA MET A 1 3.65 -26.70 5.87
C MET A 1 4.37 -26.37 4.57
N SER A 2 3.70 -26.55 3.44
CA SER A 2 4.30 -26.29 2.12
C SER A 2 4.65 -24.81 2.02
N LYS A 3 5.92 -24.49 1.81
CA LYS A 3 6.33 -23.18 1.30
C LYS A 3 5.43 -22.88 0.11
N ALA A 4 4.66 -21.81 0.17
CA ALA A 4 3.88 -21.36 -0.97
C ALA A 4 4.83 -21.31 -2.17
N LEU A 5 4.47 -22.01 -3.25
CA LEU A 5 5.13 -21.85 -4.54
C LEU A 5 4.94 -20.37 -4.90
N THR A 6 5.97 -19.55 -4.70
CA THR A 6 5.98 -18.17 -5.20
C THR A 6 6.03 -18.27 -6.72
N PRO A 7 4.96 -17.92 -7.44
CA PRO A 7 5.05 -17.81 -8.88
C PRO A 7 6.07 -16.70 -9.19
N GLU A 8 6.76 -16.81 -10.32
CA GLU A 8 7.51 -15.68 -10.86
C GLU A 8 6.49 -14.66 -11.37
N LEU A 9 6.13 -13.69 -10.52
CA LEU A 9 5.21 -12.62 -10.89
C LEU A 9 5.99 -11.53 -11.61
N ASP A 10 5.62 -11.25 -12.85
CA ASP A 10 6.08 -10.06 -13.56
C ASP A 10 5.27 -8.83 -13.09
N LEU A 11 5.93 -7.94 -12.37
CA LEU A 11 5.39 -6.67 -11.89
C LEU A 11 6.02 -5.46 -12.60
N CYS A 12 6.78 -5.68 -13.67
CA CYS A 12 7.49 -4.61 -14.38
C CYS A 12 6.53 -3.57 -14.96
N TYR A 13 5.30 -3.95 -15.30
CA TYR A 13 4.27 -3.02 -15.76
C TYR A 13 3.85 -1.98 -14.71
N LEU A 14 4.17 -2.21 -13.42
CA LEU A 14 3.99 -1.27 -12.32
C LEU A 14 5.28 -0.51 -11.96
N ASN A 15 6.36 -0.67 -12.74
CA ASN A 15 7.72 -0.23 -12.44
C ASN A 15 8.33 -0.87 -11.19
N LEU A 16 7.92 -2.09 -10.83
CA LEU A 16 8.47 -2.84 -9.70
C LEU A 16 9.40 -3.94 -10.21
N ASP A 17 10.63 -3.94 -9.71
CA ASP A 17 11.65 -4.96 -9.98
C ASP A 17 11.93 -5.75 -8.69
N SER A 18 10.96 -6.57 -8.29
CA SER A 18 11.07 -7.40 -7.09
C SER A 18 11.19 -8.87 -7.46
N SER A 19 12.28 -9.48 -6.98
CA SER A 19 12.54 -10.93 -7.15
C SER A 19 11.75 -11.79 -6.16
N LYS A 20 11.05 -11.18 -5.19
CA LYS A 20 10.33 -11.92 -4.13
C LYS A 20 8.98 -11.28 -3.83
N ALA A 21 7.92 -11.91 -4.33
CA ALA A 21 6.54 -11.59 -4.00
C ALA A 21 5.86 -12.78 -3.30
N LEU A 22 5.26 -12.54 -2.13
CA LEU A 22 4.39 -13.52 -1.48
C LEU A 22 2.97 -13.30 -2.01
N TYR A 23 2.54 -14.15 -2.93
CA TYR A 23 1.28 -13.97 -3.66
C TYR A 23 0.15 -14.80 -3.04
N GLN A 24 -1.01 -14.17 -2.82
CA GLN A 24 -2.25 -14.82 -2.35
C GLN A 24 -2.07 -15.64 -1.05
N LEU A 25 -1.33 -15.08 -0.08
CA LEU A 25 -1.24 -15.67 1.24
C LEU A 25 -2.62 -15.76 1.89
N ASP A 26 -2.88 -16.89 2.56
CA ASP A 26 -4.08 -17.01 3.40
C ASP A 26 -3.95 -16.19 4.70
N VAL A 27 -5.04 -16.11 5.46
CA VAL A 27 -5.10 -15.31 6.70
C VAL A 27 -4.05 -15.78 7.71
N ALA A 28 -3.81 -17.08 7.84
CA ALA A 28 -2.86 -17.60 8.81
C ALA A 28 -1.41 -17.27 8.40
N GLN A 29 -1.11 -17.36 7.10
CA GLN A 29 0.17 -16.96 6.55
C GLN A 29 0.42 -15.45 6.73
N LEU A 30 -0.58 -14.60 6.47
CA LEU A 30 -0.47 -13.15 6.69
C LEU A 30 -0.19 -12.80 8.16
N VAL A 31 -0.91 -13.42 9.09
CA VAL A 31 -0.67 -13.23 10.53
C VAL A 31 0.72 -13.71 10.93
N GLN A 32 1.19 -14.83 10.36
CA GLN A 32 2.52 -15.35 10.63
C GLN A 32 3.62 -14.39 10.14
N GLU A 33 3.51 -13.86 8.91
CA GLU A 33 4.48 -12.89 8.37
C GLU A 33 4.52 -11.63 9.24
N ALA A 34 3.37 -11.09 9.66
CA ALA A 34 3.30 -9.89 10.52
C ALA A 34 4.02 -10.10 11.87
N ILE A 35 3.84 -11.28 12.50
CA ILE A 35 4.53 -11.62 13.75
C ILE A 35 6.03 -11.78 13.52
N GLN A 36 6.44 -12.44 12.44
CA GLN A 36 7.85 -12.66 12.10
C GLN A 36 8.58 -11.35 11.79
N ASN A 37 7.89 -10.38 11.19
CA ASN A 37 8.42 -9.05 10.91
C ASN A 37 8.40 -8.12 12.13
N GLY A 38 7.81 -8.54 13.26
CA GLY A 38 7.66 -7.71 14.46
C GLY A 38 6.65 -6.57 14.29
N GLU A 39 5.71 -6.69 13.35
CA GLU A 39 4.69 -5.67 13.04
C GLU A 39 3.46 -5.76 13.96
N GLY A 40 3.36 -6.83 14.76
CA GLY A 40 2.27 -7.03 15.71
C GLY A 40 2.48 -8.23 16.64
N THR A 41 1.51 -8.43 17.53
CA THR A 41 1.48 -9.55 18.49
C THR A 41 0.08 -10.16 18.55
N LEU A 42 -0.03 -11.39 19.06
CA LEU A 42 -1.33 -12.01 19.32
C LEU A 42 -1.86 -11.58 20.69
N ALA A 43 -3.09 -11.07 20.72
CA ALA A 43 -3.83 -10.88 21.96
C ALA A 43 -4.29 -12.23 22.53
N ASP A 44 -4.73 -12.25 23.78
CA ASP A 44 -5.24 -13.46 24.46
C ASP A 44 -6.42 -14.12 23.73
N SER A 45 -7.15 -13.35 22.92
CA SER A 45 -8.23 -13.85 22.07
C SER A 45 -7.76 -14.54 20.79
N GLY A 46 -6.45 -14.50 20.50
CA GLY A 46 -5.86 -14.95 19.24
C GLY A 46 -5.95 -13.94 18.10
N ALA A 47 -6.49 -12.74 18.32
CA ALA A 47 -6.52 -11.68 17.33
C ALA A 47 -5.14 -11.01 17.17
N LEU A 48 -4.78 -10.62 15.95
CA LEU A 48 -3.58 -9.82 15.70
C LEU A 48 -3.80 -8.38 16.19
N ALA A 49 -2.96 -7.94 17.13
CA ALA A 49 -2.91 -6.59 17.64
C ALA A 49 -1.68 -5.86 17.09
N ILE A 50 -1.89 -4.67 16.53
CA ILE A 50 -0.86 -3.82 15.92
C ILE A 50 -0.91 -2.40 16.50
N ASP A 51 0.18 -1.64 16.36
CA ASP A 51 0.26 -0.22 16.67
C ASP A 51 0.66 0.57 15.42
N THR A 52 -0.06 1.66 15.15
CA THR A 52 0.18 2.57 14.01
C THR A 52 0.98 3.81 14.42
N GLY A 53 1.43 3.86 15.67
CA GLY A 53 2.24 4.91 16.25
C GLY A 53 1.51 6.24 16.26
N LYS A 54 2.12 7.27 15.65
CA LYS A 54 1.58 8.63 15.64
C LYS A 54 0.25 8.76 14.87
N PHE A 55 0.01 7.90 13.87
CA PHE A 55 -1.07 8.06 12.90
C PHE A 55 -2.24 7.13 13.20
N THR A 56 -2.95 7.40 14.30
CA THR A 56 -4.05 6.56 14.83
C THR A 56 -5.41 6.78 14.15
N GLY A 57 -5.45 7.56 13.08
CA GLY A 57 -6.68 7.94 12.40
C GLY A 57 -6.44 8.43 10.98
N ARG A 58 -7.49 8.99 10.36
CA ARG A 58 -7.40 9.52 9.00
C ARG A 58 -6.57 10.80 8.95
N SER A 59 -5.83 10.97 7.85
CA SER A 59 -5.19 12.22 7.46
C SER A 59 -5.94 12.89 6.31
N PRO A 60 -7.14 13.48 6.53
CA PRO A 60 -7.98 13.98 5.44
C PRO A 60 -7.33 15.08 4.61
N LYS A 61 -6.36 15.82 5.20
CA LYS A 61 -5.58 16.86 4.51
C LYS A 61 -4.48 16.32 3.59
N ASP A 62 -4.16 15.03 3.68
CA ASP A 62 -3.09 14.39 2.91
C ASP A 62 -3.63 13.47 1.79
N ARG A 63 -4.93 13.57 1.47
CA ARG A 63 -5.55 12.83 0.37
C ARG A 63 -5.75 13.73 -0.85
N PHE A 64 -5.09 13.40 -1.94
CA PHE A 64 -5.17 14.14 -3.20
C PHE A 64 -5.73 13.27 -4.32
N ILE A 65 -6.23 13.92 -5.37
CA ILE A 65 -6.64 13.27 -6.63
C ILE A 65 -5.86 13.95 -7.75
N VAL A 66 -5.21 13.14 -8.60
CA VAL A 66 -4.49 13.64 -9.79
C VAL A 66 -5.48 14.36 -10.70
N CYS A 67 -5.18 15.61 -11.05
CA CYS A 67 -6.01 16.46 -11.89
C CYS A 67 -5.53 16.38 -13.35
N ASP A 68 -5.90 15.31 -14.05
CA ASP A 68 -5.56 15.05 -15.45
C ASP A 68 -6.74 15.37 -16.38
N HIS A 69 -6.67 14.92 -17.64
CA HIS A 69 -7.71 15.14 -18.63
C HIS A 69 -9.02 14.38 -18.33
N LEU A 70 -8.97 13.27 -17.58
CA LEU A 70 -10.14 12.46 -17.21
C LEU A 70 -10.84 13.03 -15.98
N THR A 71 -10.07 13.51 -15.00
CA THR A 71 -10.59 13.91 -13.68
C THR A 71 -10.93 15.40 -13.60
N ARG A 72 -10.28 16.25 -14.41
CA ARG A 72 -10.41 17.72 -14.33
C ARG A 72 -11.86 18.21 -14.28
N ASN A 73 -12.74 17.60 -15.06
CA ASN A 73 -14.14 18.02 -15.19
C ASN A 73 -15.14 17.07 -14.50
N SER A 74 -14.69 15.91 -14.01
CA SER A 74 -15.57 14.88 -13.43
C SER A 74 -15.51 14.82 -11.90
N VAL A 75 -14.44 15.34 -11.29
CA VAL A 75 -14.28 15.37 -9.83
C VAL A 75 -14.84 16.67 -9.25
N TRP A 76 -15.57 16.56 -8.14
CA TRP A 76 -16.04 17.70 -7.36
C TRP A 76 -14.91 18.29 -6.51
N TRP A 77 -14.21 19.30 -7.05
CA TRP A 77 -13.07 19.94 -6.39
C TRP A 77 -13.48 20.88 -5.24
N GLY A 78 -12.66 20.95 -4.20
CA GLY A 78 -12.88 21.82 -3.04
C GLY A 78 -12.00 21.44 -1.84
N ASP A 79 -12.43 21.78 -0.63
CA ASP A 79 -11.67 21.57 0.61
C ASP A 79 -11.54 20.10 1.04
N VAL A 80 -12.13 19.18 0.27
CA VAL A 80 -12.07 17.72 0.52
C VAL A 80 -11.31 16.99 -0.58
N ASN A 81 -11.46 17.40 -1.84
CA ASN A 81 -10.80 16.82 -3.00
C ASN A 81 -9.72 17.78 -3.49
N PHE A 82 -8.50 17.59 -3.01
CA PHE A 82 -7.36 18.42 -3.41
C PHE A 82 -6.80 17.95 -4.75
N LYS A 83 -6.54 18.90 -5.65
CA LYS A 83 -5.88 18.63 -6.93
C LYS A 83 -4.42 18.27 -6.70
N PHE A 84 -3.96 17.22 -7.35
CA PHE A 84 -2.53 16.91 -7.48
C PHE A 84 -2.10 17.08 -8.93
N ASP A 85 -0.92 17.66 -9.12
CA ASP A 85 -0.34 17.82 -10.45
C ASP A 85 0.15 16.46 -10.99
N PRO A 86 -0.17 16.09 -12.24
CA PRO A 86 0.25 14.81 -12.81
C PRO A 86 1.77 14.60 -12.84
N GLN A 87 2.57 15.62 -13.17
CA GLN A 87 4.03 15.45 -13.24
C GLN A 87 4.65 15.23 -11.85
N ARG A 88 4.09 15.89 -10.84
CA ARG A 88 4.45 15.65 -9.43
C ARG A 88 4.04 14.25 -8.97
N PHE A 89 2.90 13.75 -9.44
CA PHE A 89 2.48 12.37 -9.20
C PHE A 89 3.48 11.38 -9.79
N ASP A 90 3.83 11.53 -11.06
CA ASP A 90 4.77 10.63 -11.73
C ASP A 90 6.13 10.59 -11.00
N SER A 91 6.61 11.76 -10.56
CA SER A 91 7.86 11.87 -9.78
C SER A 91 7.77 11.15 -8.43
N LEU A 92 6.63 11.27 -7.73
CA LEU A 92 6.41 10.58 -6.46
C LEU A 92 6.23 9.07 -6.65
N GLN A 93 5.51 8.66 -7.69
CA GLN A 93 5.30 7.26 -8.02
C GLN A 93 6.62 6.57 -8.35
N HIS A 94 7.48 7.20 -9.16
CA HIS A 94 8.81 6.68 -9.45
C HIS A 94 9.66 6.51 -8.18
N LYS A 95 9.64 7.50 -7.28
CA LYS A 95 10.36 7.41 -6.00
C LYS A 95 9.84 6.26 -5.13
N LEU A 96 8.54 6.03 -5.11
CA LEU A 96 7.92 4.93 -4.36
C LEU A 96 8.31 3.57 -4.96
N THR A 97 8.16 3.40 -6.27
CA THR A 97 8.45 2.11 -6.93
C THR A 97 9.93 1.76 -6.89
N SER A 98 10.83 2.75 -6.85
CA SER A 98 12.27 2.50 -6.62
C SER A 98 12.63 2.14 -5.17
N HIS A 99 11.73 2.37 -4.21
CA HIS A 99 11.98 2.04 -2.80
C HIS A 99 11.43 0.66 -2.42
N MET A 100 10.37 0.21 -3.10
CA MET A 100 9.75 -1.10 -2.90
C MET A 100 10.61 -2.22 -3.49
#